data_AF-A0A938MXF2-F1
#
_entry.id   AF-A0A938MXF2-F1
#
_cell.length_a   1.000
_cell.length_b   1.000
_cell.length_c   1.000
_cell.angle_alpha   90.00
_cell.angle_beta   90.00
_cell.angle_gamma   90.00
#
_symmetry.space_group_name_H-M   'P 1'
#
loop_
_entity.id
_entity.type
_entity.pdbx_description
1 polymer ?
#
loop_
_entity_poly.entity_id
_entity_poly.type
_entity_poly.pdbx_seq_one_letter_code
_entity_poly.pdbx_strand_id
1 'polypeptide(L)'
;MSEHPDRIGALRVLGAILLGGWWPWAAVGAEVITLNNGMQLRGRLARVTSLNENPLATPPSGNVDVAKIVLVDDQLRRTFVSSNQVRADGLAADGDVGVEEIKVPKRVAQVGRRIGSVGPILEVTPFDEVGNRIFSMQSLQGRIDVVQGITLVTPLYAKVEGLLVANAFVWDMRIS
;
A
#
# COMPACT_ATOMS: atom_id res chain seq x y z
N MET A 1 -40.34 61.90 17.52
CA MET A 1 -41.32 61.19 16.68
C MET A 1 -40.64 59.89 16.24
N SER A 2 -40.55 58.90 17.14
CA SER A 2 -41.54 57.84 17.40
C SER A 2 -41.56 56.83 16.23
N GLU A 3 -41.31 55.54 16.36
CA GLU A 3 -41.35 54.60 17.48
C GLU A 3 -40.56 53.34 17.11
N HIS A 4 -39.96 52.69 18.10
CA HIS A 4 -39.72 51.25 18.10
C HIS A 4 -40.83 50.61 18.93
N PRO A 5 -41.36 49.45 18.53
CA PRO A 5 -41.38 48.38 19.53
C PRO A 5 -41.07 46.99 18.96
N ASP A 6 -40.34 46.25 19.80
CA ASP A 6 -40.17 44.81 19.82
C ASP A 6 -41.49 44.03 19.67
N ARG A 7 -41.45 42.92 18.91
CA ARG A 7 -42.21 41.69 19.24
C ARG A 7 -41.47 40.40 18.84
N ILE A 8 -41.02 39.72 19.89
CA ILE A 8 -40.65 38.31 20.07
C ILE A 8 -41.54 37.34 19.28
N GLY A 9 -40.95 36.30 18.66
CA GLY A 9 -41.72 35.16 18.13
C GLY A 9 -40.93 34.11 17.34
N ALA A 10 -40.35 33.14 18.05
CA ALA A 10 -40.25 31.70 17.70
C ALA A 10 -39.56 31.24 16.38
N LEU A 11 -38.32 30.76 16.56
CA LEU A 11 -37.79 29.46 16.12
C LEU A 11 -38.66 28.60 15.16
N ARG A 12 -38.19 28.38 13.92
CA ARG A 12 -38.29 27.08 13.23
C ARG A 12 -37.05 26.81 12.36
N VAL A 13 -36.28 25.82 12.82
CA VAL A 13 -35.27 25.05 12.09
C VAL A 13 -35.94 24.31 10.93
N LEU A 14 -35.31 24.26 9.74
CA LEU A 14 -35.46 23.27 8.66
C LEU A 14 -34.61 23.76 7.47
N GLY A 15 -33.66 23.05 6.88
CA GLY A 15 -33.11 21.73 7.11
C GLY A 15 -31.86 21.63 6.23
N ALA A 16 -30.75 21.14 6.79
CA ALA A 16 -29.52 20.91 6.05
C ALA A 16 -29.70 19.69 5.14
N ILE A 17 -29.52 19.88 3.83
CA ILE A 17 -29.33 18.77 2.89
C ILE A 17 -27.93 18.21 3.15
N LEU A 18 -27.84 17.17 3.98
CA LEU A 18 -26.70 16.27 4.02
C LEU A 18 -26.75 15.42 2.75
N LEU A 19 -26.05 15.85 1.70
CA LEU A 19 -25.64 14.95 0.63
C LEU A 19 -24.63 13.97 1.21
N GLY A 20 -25.15 12.91 1.85
CA GLY A 20 -24.42 11.70 2.17
C GLY A 20 -24.00 11.03 0.87
N GLY A 21 -22.92 11.51 0.29
CA GLY A 21 -22.20 10.83 -0.78
C GLY A 21 -21.63 9.54 -0.22
N TRP A 22 -22.38 8.46 -0.38
CA TRP A 22 -21.84 7.11 -0.36
C TRP A 22 -20.89 7.04 -1.54
N TRP A 23 -19.62 7.38 -1.34
CA TRP A 23 -18.60 6.97 -2.29
C TRP A 23 -18.41 5.47 -2.04
N PRO A 24 -18.81 4.58 -2.96
CA PRO A 24 -18.43 3.19 -2.82
C PRO A 24 -16.89 3.19 -2.82
N TRP A 25 -16.31 2.67 -1.74
CA TRP A 25 -14.92 2.23 -1.79
C TRP A 25 -14.87 1.18 -2.89
N ALA A 26 -14.36 1.56 -4.06
CA ALA A 26 -14.06 0.60 -5.10
C ALA A 26 -13.01 -0.33 -4.52
N ALA A 27 -13.43 -1.54 -4.13
CA ALA A 27 -12.52 -2.63 -3.86
C ALA A 27 -11.74 -2.86 -5.14
N VAL A 28 -10.46 -2.48 -5.13
CA VAL A 28 -9.54 -2.83 -6.21
C VAL A 28 -9.29 -4.33 -6.05
N GLY A 29 -10.08 -5.14 -6.75
CA GLY A 29 -9.94 -6.59 -6.74
C GLY A 29 -8.58 -6.99 -7.29
N ALA A 30 -7.98 -8.04 -6.70
CA ALA A 30 -6.88 -8.72 -7.35
C ALA A 30 -7.41 -9.36 -8.65
N GLU A 31 -6.56 -9.43 -9.66
CA GLU A 31 -6.84 -10.13 -10.91
C GLU A 31 -5.83 -11.27 -11.07
N VAL A 32 -6.22 -12.31 -11.78
CA VAL A 32 -5.36 -13.45 -12.11
C VAL A 32 -5.03 -13.37 -13.59
N ILE A 33 -3.74 -13.41 -13.92
CA ILE A 33 -3.28 -13.62 -15.29
C ILE A 33 -2.77 -15.03 -15.48
N THR A 34 -3.18 -15.68 -16.56
CA THR A 34 -2.66 -16.96 -17.02
C THR A 34 -1.71 -16.71 -18.18
N LEU A 35 -0.48 -17.19 -18.05
CA LEU A 35 0.52 -17.11 -19.12
C LEU A 35 0.36 -18.25 -20.13
N ASN A 36 1.02 -18.13 -21.28
CA ASN A 36 1.00 -19.14 -22.34
C ASN A 36 1.50 -20.52 -21.86
N ASN A 37 2.41 -20.54 -20.89
CA ASN A 37 2.90 -21.77 -20.26
C ASN A 37 1.97 -22.35 -19.17
N GLY A 38 0.82 -21.72 -18.92
CA GLY A 38 -0.15 -22.14 -17.90
C GLY A 38 0.13 -21.62 -16.48
N MET A 39 1.22 -20.89 -16.25
CA MET A 39 1.48 -20.25 -14.95
C MET A 39 0.43 -19.18 -14.66
N GLN A 40 -0.10 -19.16 -13.43
CA GLN A 40 -1.01 -18.14 -12.96
C GLN A 40 -0.31 -17.18 -12.00
N LEU A 41 -0.45 -15.88 -12.25
CA LEU A 41 0.04 -14.81 -11.38
C LEU A 41 -1.18 -14.04 -10.88
N ARG A 42 -1.26 -13.87 -9.56
CA ARG A 42 -2.36 -13.20 -8.87
C ARG A 42 -1.83 -11.90 -8.26
N GLY A 43 -2.58 -10.81 -8.42
CA GLY A 43 -2.27 -9.55 -7.76
C GLY A 43 -2.95 -8.36 -8.43
N ARG A 44 -2.55 -7.16 -8.04
CA ARG A 44 -2.98 -5.94 -8.72
C ARG A 44 -2.25 -5.83 -10.05
N LEU A 45 -3.00 -5.69 -11.15
CA LEU A 45 -2.41 -5.52 -12.48
C LEU A 45 -2.18 -4.06 -12.83
N ALA A 46 -1.06 -3.81 -13.50
CA ALA A 46 -0.79 -2.55 -14.19
C ALA A 46 -0.13 -2.84 -15.54
N ARG A 47 -0.40 -2.03 -16.55
CA ARG A 47 0.30 -2.12 -17.85
C ARG A 47 1.30 -0.98 -17.96
N VAL A 48 2.55 -1.32 -18.26
CA VAL A 48 3.63 -0.36 -18.44
C VAL A 48 4.26 -0.48 -19.83
N THR A 49 4.67 0.67 -20.34
CA THR A 49 5.34 0.90 -21.63
C THR A 49 6.83 0.54 -21.56
N SER A 50 7.47 0.77 -20.41
CA SER A 50 8.89 0.52 -20.17
C SER A 50 9.16 0.16 -18.70
N LEU A 51 10.24 -0.58 -18.45
CA LEU A 51 10.70 -0.93 -17.10
C LEU A 51 11.22 0.29 -16.31
N ASN A 52 11.62 1.36 -17.01
CA ASN A 52 12.16 2.60 -16.43
C ASN A 52 11.10 3.70 -16.23
N GLU A 53 9.83 3.46 -16.59
CA GLU A 53 8.78 4.47 -16.41
C GLU A 53 8.06 4.33 -15.07
N ASN A 54 7.74 5.47 -14.46
CA ASN A 54 6.93 5.52 -13.25
C ASN A 54 5.45 5.28 -13.63
N PRO A 55 4.84 4.14 -13.23
CA PRO A 55 3.48 3.78 -13.62
C PRO A 55 2.38 4.68 -13.02
N LEU A 56 2.75 5.67 -12.19
CA LEU A 56 1.82 6.61 -11.54
C LEU A 56 1.85 8.02 -12.17
N ALA A 57 2.66 8.24 -13.21
CA ALA A 57 2.72 9.52 -13.92
C ALA A 57 1.73 9.55 -15.09
N THR A 58 1.06 10.69 -15.32
CA THR A 58 0.17 10.89 -16.47
C THR A 58 0.97 10.75 -17.77
N PRO A 59 0.56 9.88 -18.71
CA PRO A 59 1.30 9.67 -19.96
C PRO A 59 1.25 10.93 -20.84
N PRO A 60 2.37 11.34 -21.47
CA PRO A 60 2.37 12.44 -22.43
C PRO A 60 1.56 12.08 -23.67
N SER A 61 0.66 12.96 -24.07
CA SER A 61 -0.14 12.81 -25.30
C SER A 61 0.76 12.93 -26.52
N GLY A 62 1.01 11.82 -27.23
CA GLY A 62 1.65 11.89 -28.55
C GLY A 62 2.43 10.67 -29.01
N ASN A 63 2.74 9.72 -28.13
CA ASN A 63 3.37 8.46 -28.54
C ASN A 63 2.62 7.29 -27.92
N VAL A 64 1.92 6.51 -28.75
CA VAL A 64 1.30 5.25 -28.31
C VAL A 64 2.41 4.21 -28.27
N ASP A 65 3.29 4.31 -27.30
CA ASP A 65 4.10 3.16 -26.94
C ASP A 65 3.11 2.08 -26.48
N VAL A 66 3.00 1.02 -27.26
CA VAL A 66 2.14 -0.11 -26.91
C VAL A 66 2.67 -0.65 -25.59
N ALA A 67 1.88 -0.55 -24.52
CA ALA A 67 2.24 -1.07 -23.20
C ALA A 67 2.42 -2.60 -23.27
N LYS A 68 3.65 -3.03 -23.55
CA LYS A 68 4.03 -4.43 -23.79
C LYS A 68 4.42 -5.18 -22.53
N ILE A 69 4.33 -4.55 -21.36
CA ILE A 69 4.68 -5.15 -20.07
C ILE A 69 3.44 -5.12 -19.17
N VAL A 70 3.11 -6.26 -18.61
CA VAL A 70 2.12 -6.42 -17.55
C VAL A 70 2.88 -6.58 -16.24
N LEU A 71 2.61 -5.70 -15.28
CA LEU A 71 3.07 -5.77 -13.91
C LEU A 71 1.98 -6.45 -13.08
N VAL A 72 2.37 -7.48 -12.33
CA VAL A 72 1.56 -8.10 -11.28
C VAL A 72 2.20 -7.76 -9.94
N ASP A 73 1.46 -7.03 -9.08
CA ASP A 73 1.89 -6.69 -7.72
C ASP A 73 1.05 -7.48 -6.71
N ASP A 74 1.65 -8.47 -6.05
CA ASP A 74 1.01 -9.28 -5.01
C ASP A 74 1.28 -8.75 -3.59
N GLN A 75 1.69 -7.48 -3.49
CA GLN A 75 2.18 -6.79 -2.31
C GLN A 75 3.56 -7.26 -1.80
N LEU A 76 3.95 -8.53 -2.01
CA LEU A 76 5.27 -9.04 -1.61
C LEU A 76 6.32 -8.82 -2.70
N ARG A 77 5.95 -9.06 -3.96
CA ARG A 77 6.81 -9.01 -5.13
C ARG A 77 6.09 -8.33 -6.29
N ARG A 78 6.90 -7.77 -7.19
CA ARG A 78 6.46 -7.22 -8.47
C ARG A 78 6.98 -8.09 -9.59
N THR A 79 6.08 -8.75 -10.30
CA THR A 79 6.42 -9.59 -11.44
C THR A 79 6.09 -8.87 -12.74
N PHE A 80 7.11 -8.65 -13.57
CA PHE A 80 6.95 -8.06 -14.89
C PHE A 80 6.94 -9.17 -15.94
N VAL A 81 5.86 -9.24 -16.71
CA VAL A 81 5.73 -10.19 -17.82
C VAL A 81 5.47 -9.44 -19.12
N SER A 82 5.97 -9.96 -20.23
CA SER A 82 5.59 -9.42 -21.54
C SER A 82 4.12 -9.70 -21.83
N SER A 83 3.39 -8.72 -22.39
CA SER A 83 2.00 -8.87 -22.81
C SER A 83 1.81 -10.02 -23.80
N ASN A 84 2.82 -10.35 -24.60
CA ASN A 84 2.79 -11.47 -25.55
C ASN A 84 2.79 -12.84 -24.88
N GLN A 85 3.22 -12.90 -23.61
CA GLN A 85 3.23 -14.12 -22.81
C GLN A 85 1.92 -14.33 -22.06
N VAL A 86 1.05 -13.32 -22.02
CA VAL A 86 -0.28 -13.42 -21.41
C VAL A 86 -1.21 -14.08 -22.42
N ARG A 87 -1.89 -15.14 -21.98
CA ARG A 87 -2.86 -15.84 -22.83
C ARG A 87 -4.03 -14.90 -23.15
N ALA A 88 -4.58 -15.00 -24.36
CA ALA A 88 -5.64 -14.10 -24.83
C ALA A 88 -6.91 -14.15 -23.95
N ASP A 89 -7.25 -15.31 -23.39
CA ASP A 89 -8.33 -15.58 -22.44
C ASP A 89 -7.82 -15.71 -20.99
N GLY A 90 -6.57 -15.33 -20.74
CA GLY A 90 -5.89 -15.56 -19.46
C GLY A 90 -6.22 -14.55 -18.37
N LEU A 91 -7.07 -13.57 -18.62
CA LEU A 91 -7.49 -12.57 -17.64
C LEU A 91 -8.76 -13.04 -16.93
N ALA A 92 -8.68 -13.26 -15.63
CA ALA A 92 -9.82 -13.58 -14.79
C ALA A 92 -9.87 -12.64 -13.59
N ALA A 93 -11.08 -12.27 -13.17
CA ALA A 93 -11.27 -11.72 -11.84
C ALA A 93 -10.81 -12.76 -10.83
N ASP A 94 -10.06 -12.34 -9.81
CA ASP A 94 -9.67 -13.28 -8.77
C ASP A 94 -10.95 -13.77 -8.07
N GLY A 95 -11.16 -15.08 -8.06
CA GLY A 95 -12.19 -15.68 -7.22
C GLY A 95 -11.89 -15.32 -5.78
N ASP A 96 -12.90 -14.90 -5.02
CA ASP A 96 -12.80 -14.38 -3.65
C ASP A 96 -12.25 -15.46 -2.68
N VAL A 97 -10.96 -15.75 -2.80
CA VAL A 97 -10.19 -16.49 -1.81
C VAL A 97 -9.74 -15.42 -0.83
N GLY A 98 -10.61 -15.09 0.11
CA GLY A 98 -10.31 -14.14 1.17
C GLY A 98 -8.99 -14.51 1.82
N VAL A 99 -7.94 -13.75 1.53
CA VAL A 99 -6.64 -13.92 2.17
C VAL A 99 -6.84 -13.51 3.62
N GLU A 100 -6.73 -14.47 4.53
CA GLU A 100 -6.89 -14.19 5.95
C GLU A 100 -5.80 -13.19 6.40
N GLU A 101 -6.22 -12.02 6.86
CA GLU A 101 -5.35 -10.97 7.34
C GLU A 101 -5.45 -10.84 8.85
N ILE A 102 -4.37 -11.20 9.56
CA ILE A 102 -4.27 -11.01 11.01
C ILE A 102 -3.49 -9.72 11.26
N LYS A 103 -4.21 -8.66 11.64
CA LYS A 103 -3.60 -7.37 12.00
C LYS A 103 -3.09 -7.41 13.45
N VAL A 104 -1.80 -7.12 13.64
CA VAL A 104 -1.16 -7.06 14.95
C VAL A 104 -1.03 -5.58 15.33
N PRO A 105 -1.81 -5.08 16.31
CA PRO A 105 -1.81 -3.66 16.64
C PRO A 105 -0.49 -3.24 17.26
N LYS A 106 0.25 -2.36 16.58
CA LYS A 106 1.49 -1.74 17.07
C LYS A 106 1.50 -0.25 16.73
N ARG A 107 2.24 0.53 17.52
CA ARG A 107 2.48 1.96 17.21
C ARG A 107 3.56 2.06 16.15
N VAL A 108 3.15 2.30 14.90
CA VAL A 108 4.07 2.41 13.75
C VAL A 108 4.59 3.84 13.62
N ALA A 109 5.86 3.97 13.27
CA ALA A 109 6.47 5.25 12.95
C ALA A 109 5.99 5.75 11.58
N GLN A 110 4.98 6.63 11.56
CA GLN A 110 4.50 7.28 10.34
C GLN A 110 5.31 8.53 9.98
N VAL A 111 5.94 9.15 10.98
CA VAL A 111 6.76 10.35 10.87
C VAL A 111 8.09 10.07 11.55
N GLY A 112 9.19 10.46 10.92
CA GLY A 112 10.52 10.21 11.44
C GLY A 112 11.58 10.25 10.35
N ARG A 113 12.77 9.74 10.67
CA ARG A 113 13.89 9.67 9.73
C ARG A 113 13.58 8.62 8.66
N ARG A 114 13.76 9.00 7.39
CA ARG A 114 13.74 8.06 6.27
C ARG A 114 15.17 7.59 6.00
N ILE A 115 15.32 6.33 5.67
CA ILE A 115 16.62 5.76 5.34
C ILE A 115 16.80 5.90 3.83
N GLY A 116 17.69 6.80 3.41
CA GLY A 116 17.94 7.06 1.98
C GLY A 116 18.91 6.08 1.34
N SER A 117 19.75 5.41 2.12
CA SER A 117 20.68 4.38 1.67
C SER A 117 20.94 3.40 2.81
N VAL A 118 21.00 2.12 2.46
CA VAL A 118 21.31 1.01 3.38
C VAL A 118 22.63 0.37 2.97
N GLY A 119 23.51 0.19 3.93
CA GLY A 119 24.74 -0.57 3.81
C GLY A 119 24.55 -2.02 4.28
N PRO A 120 25.64 -2.76 4.56
CA PRO A 120 25.55 -4.13 5.04
C PRO A 120 24.75 -4.25 6.34
N ILE A 121 24.05 -5.38 6.48
CA ILE A 121 23.40 -5.79 7.72
C ILE A 121 24.49 -6.12 8.74
N LEU A 122 24.39 -5.51 9.92
CA LEU A 122 25.33 -5.72 11.02
C LEU A 122 24.81 -6.78 11.98
N GLU A 123 23.52 -6.72 12.31
CA GLU A 123 22.89 -7.59 13.30
C GLU A 123 21.39 -7.64 13.08
N VAL A 124 20.79 -8.81 13.32
CA VAL A 124 19.34 -8.99 13.34
C VAL A 124 18.99 -9.82 14.56
N THR A 125 18.28 -9.22 15.52
CA THR A 125 17.79 -10.00 16.66
C THR A 125 16.64 -10.90 16.20
N PRO A 126 16.44 -12.06 16.84
CA PRO A 126 15.19 -12.80 16.72
C PRO A 126 13.99 -11.92 17.09
N PHE A 127 12.81 -12.32 16.62
CA PHE A 127 11.57 -11.72 17.10
C PHE A 127 11.31 -12.15 18.55
N ASP A 128 10.88 -11.21 19.39
CA ASP A 128 10.38 -11.48 20.73
C ASP A 128 8.97 -12.12 20.70
N GLU A 129 8.44 -12.46 21.87
CA GLU A 129 7.12 -13.12 22.02
C GLU A 129 5.95 -12.30 21.43
N VAL A 130 6.12 -10.99 21.31
CA VAL A 130 5.11 -10.08 20.75
C VAL A 130 5.43 -9.68 19.31
N GLY A 131 6.48 -10.22 18.70
CA GLY A 131 6.84 -9.99 17.30
C GLY A 131 7.62 -8.70 17.03
N ASN A 132 8.43 -8.21 17.98
CA ASN A 132 9.39 -7.13 17.74
C ASN A 132 10.82 -7.64 17.58
N ARG A 133 11.65 -6.89 16.85
CA ARG A 133 13.10 -7.13 16.75
C ARG A 133 13.87 -5.84 16.57
N ILE A 134 15.18 -5.91 16.74
CA ILE A 134 16.11 -4.85 16.35
C ILE A 134 16.82 -5.29 15.07
N PHE A 135 16.76 -4.43 14.06
CA PHE A 135 17.46 -4.62 12.80
C PHE A 135 18.54 -3.55 12.66
N SER A 136 19.79 -3.97 12.73
CA SER A 136 20.96 -3.09 12.72
C SER A 136 21.69 -3.15 11.39
N MET A 137 21.96 -2.00 10.81
CA MET A 137 22.63 -1.88 9.53
C MET A 137 23.57 -0.69 9.49
N GLN A 138 24.58 -0.75 8.62
CA GLN A 138 25.42 0.39 8.32
C GLN A 138 24.64 1.38 7.43
N SER A 139 24.83 2.67 7.64
CA SER A 139 24.36 3.74 6.75
C SER A 139 25.48 4.73 6.45
N LEU A 140 25.20 5.72 5.61
CA LEU A 140 26.12 6.82 5.33
C LEU A 140 26.46 7.63 6.59
N GLN A 141 25.57 7.66 7.58
CA GLN A 141 25.73 8.39 8.84
C GLN A 141 26.19 7.50 10.01
N GLY A 142 26.55 6.25 9.75
CA GLY A 142 26.96 5.27 10.77
C GLY A 142 25.94 4.16 10.98
N ARG A 143 26.06 3.43 12.10
CA ARG A 143 25.14 2.35 12.47
C ARG A 143 23.73 2.90 12.72
N ILE A 144 22.75 2.26 12.13
CA ILE A 144 21.32 2.50 12.36
C ILE A 144 20.72 1.25 12.99
N ASP A 145 20.01 1.45 14.10
CA ASP A 145 19.21 0.42 14.75
C ASP A 145 17.73 0.75 14.54
N VAL A 146 17.04 -0.06 13.75
CA VAL A 146 15.60 0.06 13.51
C VAL A 146 14.87 -0.91 14.43
N VAL A 147 14.09 -0.37 15.36
CA VAL A 147 13.13 -1.17 16.14
C VAL A 147 11.96 -1.50 15.22
N GLN A 148 11.79 -2.77 14.93
CA GLN A 148 10.80 -3.30 14.00
C GLN A 148 9.76 -4.13 14.72
N GLY A 149 8.55 -4.23 14.17
CA GLY A 149 7.54 -5.17 14.65
C GLY A 149 6.65 -5.68 13.53
N ILE A 150 6.16 -6.91 13.70
CA ILE A 150 5.17 -7.53 12.81
C ILE A 150 3.83 -6.82 13.01
N THR A 151 3.26 -6.27 11.95
CA THR A 151 1.99 -5.51 12.00
C THR A 151 0.85 -6.17 11.24
N LEU A 152 1.18 -7.07 10.30
CA LEU A 152 0.22 -7.87 9.56
C LEU A 152 0.83 -9.25 9.31
N VAL A 153 0.03 -10.30 9.51
CA VAL A 153 0.36 -11.65 9.11
C VAL A 153 -0.69 -12.12 8.11
N THR A 154 -0.23 -12.64 6.99
CA THR A 154 -1.03 -13.29 5.97
C THR A 154 -0.46 -14.69 5.71
N PRO A 155 -1.20 -15.59 5.06
CA PRO A 155 -0.66 -16.87 4.59
C PRO A 155 0.54 -16.75 3.64
N LEU A 156 0.75 -15.59 3.01
CA LEU A 156 1.77 -15.40 1.98
C LEU A 156 3.00 -14.64 2.47
N TYR A 157 2.82 -13.74 3.44
CA TYR A 157 3.89 -12.91 4.00
C TYR A 157 3.48 -12.33 5.36
N ALA A 158 4.49 -11.92 6.13
CA ALA A 158 4.34 -11.02 7.27
C ALA A 158 4.84 -9.61 6.90
N LYS A 159 4.03 -8.59 7.21
CA LYS A 159 4.44 -7.19 7.13
C LYS A 159 5.17 -6.82 8.42
N VAL A 160 6.35 -6.24 8.29
CA VAL A 160 7.18 -5.76 9.38
C VAL A 160 7.43 -4.27 9.18
N GLU A 161 7.13 -3.47 10.19
CA GLU A 161 7.22 -2.01 10.12
C GLU A 161 8.10 -1.44 11.23
N GLY A 162 8.68 -0.26 10.99
CA GLY A 162 9.40 0.50 12.00
C GLY A 162 8.45 1.00 13.09
N LEU A 163 8.79 0.73 14.35
CA LEU A 163 7.97 1.11 15.49
C LEU A 163 8.28 2.53 15.98
N LEU A 164 7.26 3.17 16.55
CA LEU A 164 7.40 4.52 17.12
C LEU A 164 8.17 4.46 18.45
N VAL A 165 9.44 4.84 18.37
CA VAL A 165 10.36 5.05 19.49
C VAL A 165 10.97 6.46 19.42
N ALA A 166 11.70 6.89 20.45
CA ALA A 166 12.29 8.24 20.51
C ALA A 166 13.11 8.62 19.25
N ASN A 167 13.79 7.64 18.65
CA ASN A 167 14.67 7.79 17.49
C ASN A 167 14.15 7.00 16.27
N ALA A 168 12.85 7.03 16.03
CA ALA A 168 12.18 6.18 15.04
C ALA A 168 12.64 6.41 13.59
N PHE A 169 12.64 5.30 12.84
CA PHE A 169 12.80 5.29 11.39
C PHE A 169 11.51 4.82 10.74
N VAL A 170 11.10 5.51 9.67
CA VAL A 170 9.98 5.07 8.84
C VAL A 170 10.47 3.92 7.97
N TRP A 171 9.91 2.73 8.20
CA TRP A 171 10.32 1.49 7.54
C TRP A 171 9.11 0.60 7.28
N ASP A 172 9.01 0.06 6.08
CA ASP A 172 8.00 -0.91 5.66
C ASP A 172 8.72 -2.02 4.90
N MET A 173 8.54 -3.26 5.34
CA MET A 173 9.06 -4.44 4.67
C MET A 173 8.07 -5.61 4.77
N ARG A 174 8.23 -6.59 3.88
CA ARG A 174 7.47 -7.83 3.87
C ARG A 174 8.44 -9.01 3.82
N ILE A 175 8.15 -10.06 4.57
CA ILE A 175 8.96 -11.29 4.64
C ILE A 175 8.07 -12.51 4.48
N SER A 176 8.59 -13.58 3.86
CA SER A 176 7.92 -14.86 3.64
C SER A 176 8.79 -16.01 4.12
#